data_AF-A0A9P3QRM6-F1
#
_entry.id   AF-A0A9P3QRM6-F1
#
_cell.length_a   1.000
_cell.length_b   1.000
_cell.length_c   1.000
_cell.angle_alpha   90.00
_cell.angle_beta   90.00
_cell.angle_gamma   90.00
#
_symmetry.space_group_name_H-M   'P 1'
#
loop_
_entity.id
_entity.type
_entity.pdbx_description
1 polymer ?
#
loop_
_entity_poly.entity_id
_entity_poly.type
_entity_poly.pdbx_seq_one_letter_code
_entity_poly.pdbx_strand_id
1 'polypeptide(L)' 'MSTRVMYPAEIKEKAIKMKLAGKSTKEIMRTLNIKNPTQV' A
#
# COMPACT_ATOMS: atom_id res chain seq x y z
N MET A 1 11.69 6.76 16.49
CA MET A 1 11.92 6.79 15.03
C MET A 1 11.17 5.61 14.42
N SER A 2 10.24 5.82 13.48
CA SER A 2 9.66 4.69 12.75
C SER A 2 10.67 4.19 11.72
N THR A 3 10.85 2.88 11.63
CA THR A 3 11.67 2.25 10.59
C THR A 3 11.01 2.50 9.24
N ARG A 4 11.67 3.26 8.36
CA ARG A 4 11.22 3.43 6.97
C ARG A 4 11.35 2.10 6.26
N VAL A 5 10.21 1.50 5.92
CA VAL A 5 10.16 0.28 5.10
C VAL A 5 9.87 0.69 3.67
N MET A 6 10.81 0.42 2.77
CA MET A 6 10.61 0.59 1.35
C MET A 6 9.95 -0.66 0.78
N TYR A 7 8.77 -0.51 0.18
CA TYR A 7 8.11 -1.59 -0.54
C TYR A 7 8.64 -1.70 -1.97
N PRO A 8 8.74 -2.92 -2.54
CA PRO A 8 9.03 -3.13 -3.96
C PRO A 8 8.08 -2.34 -4.87
N ALA A 9 8.59 -1.94 -6.04
CA ALA A 9 7.83 -1.15 -7.02
C ALA A 9 6.51 -1.85 -7.42
N GLU A 10 6.55 -3.16 -7.63
CA GLU A 10 5.38 -3.98 -7.98
C GLU A 10 4.23 -3.88 -6.97
N ILE A 11 4.56 -3.81 -5.67
CA ILE A 11 3.56 -3.67 -4.61
C ILE A 11 2.94 -2.28 -4.64
N LYS A 12 3.74 -1.24 -4.89
CA LYS A 12 3.26 0.14 -5.03
C LYS A 12 2.35 0.30 -6.24
N GLU A 13 2.70 -0.30 -7.37
CA GLU A 13 1.85 -0.29 -8.56
C GLU A 13 0.52 -0.99 -8.33
N LYS A 14 0.53 -2.14 -7.63
CA LYS A 14 -0.71 -2.83 -7.23
C LYS A 14 -1.55 -1.95 -6.30
N ALA A 15 -0.96 -1.27 -5.33
CA ALA A 15 -1.66 -0.35 -4.45
C ALA A 15 -2.33 0.79 -5.23
N ILE A 16 -1.61 1.40 -6.19
CA ILE A 16 -2.15 2.45 -7.06
C ILE A 16 -3.33 1.94 -7.89
N LYS A 17 -3.21 0.77 -8.52
CA LYS A 17 -4.31 0.16 -9.30
C LYS A 17 -5.56 -0.08 -8.44
N MET A 18 -5.39 -0.59 -7.22
CA MET A 18 -6.52 -0.79 -6.30
C MET A 18 -7.14 0.54 -5.86
N LYS A 19 -6.33 1.58 -5.64
CA LYS A 19 -6.81 2.92 -5.26
C LYS A 19 -7.59 3.59 -6.40
N LEU A 20 -7.12 3.44 -7.64
CA LEU A 20 -7.84 3.86 -8.84
C LEU A 20 -9.17 3.10 -9.03
N ALA A 21 -9.23 1.84 -8.60
CA ALA A 21 -10.46 1.05 -8.56
C ALA A 21 -11.40 1.43 -7.40
N GLY A 22 -11.10 2.49 -6.63
CA GLY A 22 -11.94 2.98 -5.53
C GLY A 22 -11.83 2.17 -4.24
N LYS A 23 -10.82 1.30 -4.11
CA LYS A 23 -10.61 0.51 -2.88
C LYS A 23 -10.13 1.39 -1.74
N SER A 24 -10.62 1.10 -0.53
CA SER A 24 -10.20 1.85 0.65
C SER A 24 -8.75 1.55 1.02
N THR A 25 -8.04 2.54 1.59
CA THR A 25 -6.66 2.37 2.05
C THR A 25 -6.50 1.18 3.00
N LYS A 26 -7.49 0.94 3.89
CA LYS A 26 -7.49 -0.20 4.81
C LYS A 26 -7.52 -1.55 4.07
N GLU A 27 -8.34 -1.66 3.02
CA GLU A 27 -8.45 -2.87 2.21
C GLU A 27 -7.16 -3.14 1.43
N ILE A 28 -6.56 -2.09 0.87
CA ILE A 28 -5.29 -2.17 0.14
C ILE A 28 -4.16 -2.60 1.09
N MET A 29 -4.08 -1.99 2.26
CA MET A 29 -3.07 -2.34 3.29
C MET A 29 -3.20 -3.80 3.73
N ARG A 30 -4.42 -4.29 3.98
CA ARG A 30 -4.66 -5.68 4.36
C ARG A 30 -4.31 -6.65 3.22
N THR A 31 -4.65 -6.30 1.99
CA THR A 31 -4.43 -7.18 0.82
C THR A 31 -2.95 -7.28 0.45
N LEU A 32 -2.22 -6.17 0.50
CA LEU A 32 -0.81 -6.09 0.14
C LEU A 32 0.14 -6.25 1.33
N ASN A 33 -0.41 -6.55 2.52
CA ASN A 33 0.32 -6.66 3.79
C ASN A 33 1.21 -5.42 4.07
N ILE A 34 0.71 -4.23 3.70
CA ILE A 34 1.37 -2.95 3.95
C ILE A 34 0.99 -2.49 5.34
N LYS A 35 2.00 -2.33 6.21
CA LYS A 35 1.79 -1.87 7.60
C LYS A 35 1.77 -0.35 7.70
N ASN A 36 2.37 0.35 6.73
CA ASN A 36 2.54 1.79 6.77
C ASN A 36 1.53 2.48 5.82
N PRO A 37 0.55 3.24 6.34
CA PRO A 37 -0.49 3.86 5.53
C PRO A 37 0.03 4.94 4.56
N THR A 38 1.20 5.51 4.85
CA THR A 38 1.87 6.51 3.99
C THR A 38 2.49 5.91 2.72
N GLN A 39 2.45 4.58 2.55
CA GLN A 39 2.98 3.87 1.38
C GLN A 39 1.89 3.39 0.43
N VAL A 40 0.64 3.84 0.61
CA VAL A 40 -0.57 3.43 -0.14
C VAL A 40 -1.26 4.62 -0.80
#